data_AF-A0A178BBA7-F1
#
_entry.id   AF-A0A178BBA7-F1
#
_cell.length_a   1.000
_cell.length_b   1.000
_cell.length_c   1.000
_cell.angle_alpha   90.00
_cell.angle_beta   90.00
_cell.angle_gamma   90.00
#
_symmetry.space_group_name_H-M   'P 1'
#
loop_
_entity.id
_entity.type
_entity.pdbx_description
1 polymer ?
#
loop_
_entity_poly.entity_id
_entity_poly.type
_entity_poly.pdbx_seq_one_letter_code
_entity_poly.pdbx_strand_id
1 'polypeptide(L)'
;MLPSPFFSLLPFLPLTLCHTSPSHYPSWHPPQQGDVRSPCPMLNSLANHALLPHSGRNITVPLIISVFNSTLNISPELASFTASAGVSLSSDPSLGFFNLDDLDKHNAIEHDASLSRLDLFFADHDEARAAKFNYPTFKRWFSNFRGQAFVDIESAAMARFGQVLFSRKHNPEFTYGEVQRMAGYLETALYFNMMVDKFGRTKKDFVKVFFEEERLPFAEGWKRPEKLFEGFALTDTVLKLALATPEKTISTGEKVEADANNEGFLHGLDPAFRVQKSAN
;
A
#
# COMPACT_ATOMS: atom_id res chain seq x y z
N MET A 1 -12.04 77.50 -38.79
CA MET A 1 -11.74 77.05 -37.41
C MET A 1 -12.77 75.99 -37.05
N LEU A 2 -12.35 74.73 -36.99
CA LEU A 2 -13.15 73.56 -36.58
C LEU A 2 -12.26 72.76 -35.60
N PRO A 3 -12.77 72.32 -34.43
CA PRO A 3 -11.94 71.68 -33.42
C PRO A 3 -11.78 70.18 -33.68
N SER A 4 -10.57 69.67 -33.42
CA SER A 4 -10.21 68.26 -33.47
C SER A 4 -10.83 67.47 -32.31
N PRO A 5 -11.24 66.20 -32.48
CA PRO A 5 -11.72 65.38 -31.39
C PRO A 5 -10.55 64.73 -30.64
N PHE A 6 -10.50 64.93 -29.32
CA PHE A 6 -9.63 64.18 -28.42
C PHE A 6 -10.24 62.79 -28.19
N PHE A 7 -9.56 61.74 -28.66
CA PHE A 7 -9.85 60.36 -28.28
C PHE A 7 -9.13 60.05 -26.95
N SER A 8 -9.91 59.84 -25.89
CA SER A 8 -9.41 59.33 -24.61
C SER A 8 -9.24 57.81 -24.70
N LEU A 9 -7.99 57.35 -24.68
CA LEU A 9 -7.65 55.94 -24.54
C LEU A 9 -7.73 55.53 -23.07
N LEU A 10 -8.74 54.74 -22.72
CA LEU A 10 -8.80 54.05 -21.43
C LEU A 10 -7.72 52.96 -21.36
N PRO A 11 -6.98 52.84 -20.24
CA PRO A 11 -5.96 51.80 -20.09
C PRO A 11 -6.64 50.45 -19.84
N PHE A 12 -6.42 49.49 -20.74
CA PHE A 12 -6.76 48.09 -20.51
C PHE A 12 -5.84 47.52 -19.43
N LEU A 13 -6.36 47.33 -18.20
CA LEU A 13 -5.72 46.47 -17.22
C LEU A 13 -5.90 45.01 -17.66
N PRO A 14 -4.83 44.21 -17.79
CA PRO A 14 -4.98 42.79 -18.05
C PRO A 14 -5.56 42.14 -16.80
N LEU A 15 -6.79 41.65 -16.89
CA LEU A 15 -7.31 40.67 -15.93
C LEU A 15 -6.44 39.42 -16.04
N THR A 16 -5.43 39.31 -15.18
CA THR A 16 -4.80 38.02 -14.88
C THR A 16 -5.86 37.14 -14.22
N LEU A 17 -6.56 36.36 -15.04
CA LEU A 17 -7.34 35.22 -14.60
C LEU A 17 -6.37 34.26 -13.91
N CYS A 18 -6.30 34.35 -12.58
CA CYS A 18 -5.73 33.32 -11.76
C CYS A 18 -6.60 32.07 -11.97
N HIS A 19 -6.18 31.17 -12.87
CA HIS A 19 -6.74 29.84 -12.97
C HIS A 19 -6.28 29.06 -11.74
N THR A 20 -6.95 29.28 -10.61
CA THR A 20 -6.99 28.26 -9.57
C THR A 20 -7.95 27.20 -10.07
N SER A 21 -7.44 26.20 -10.78
CA SER A 21 -8.18 24.94 -10.89
C SER A 21 -8.24 24.38 -9.47
N PRO A 22 -9.40 24.32 -8.79
CA PRO A 22 -9.46 23.54 -7.57
C PRO A 22 -9.23 22.10 -8.02
N SER A 23 -8.10 21.51 -7.67
CA SER A 23 -7.98 20.07 -7.82
C SER A 23 -8.96 19.46 -6.81
N HIS A 24 -10.17 19.17 -7.30
CA HIS A 24 -11.36 18.75 -6.56
C HIS A 24 -11.24 17.28 -6.13
N TYR A 25 -10.11 16.93 -5.50
CA TYR A 25 -9.89 15.60 -4.95
C TYR A 25 -10.45 15.56 -3.52
N PRO A 26 -10.95 14.39 -3.05
CA PRO A 26 -11.40 14.24 -1.67
C PRO A 26 -10.31 14.68 -0.69
N SER A 27 -10.63 15.59 0.23
CA SER A 27 -9.64 16.09 1.19
C SER A 27 -9.18 14.97 2.11
N TRP A 28 -7.87 14.84 2.28
CA TRP A 28 -7.29 13.90 3.22
C TRP A 28 -7.31 14.49 4.64
N HIS A 29 -7.66 13.67 5.62
CA HIS A 29 -7.51 13.96 7.04
C HIS A 29 -7.05 12.71 7.79
N PRO A 30 -6.10 12.82 8.74
CA PRO A 30 -5.66 11.68 9.53
C PRO A 30 -6.81 11.12 10.38
N PRO A 31 -6.71 9.87 10.86
CA PRO A 31 -7.67 9.31 11.80
C PRO A 31 -7.76 10.16 13.09
N GLN A 32 -8.98 10.33 13.59
CA GLN A 32 -9.30 11.03 14.83
C GLN A 32 -9.52 10.04 15.98
N GLN A 33 -9.70 10.56 17.19
CA GLN A 33 -10.01 9.73 18.34
C GLN A 33 -11.34 8.98 18.14
N GLY A 34 -11.29 7.64 18.22
CA GLY A 34 -12.45 6.77 18.05
C GLY A 34 -12.57 6.15 16.64
N ASP A 35 -11.82 6.69 15.68
CA ASP A 35 -11.68 6.09 14.35
C ASP A 35 -10.81 4.83 14.42
N VAL A 36 -11.15 3.86 13.58
CA VAL A 36 -10.41 2.60 13.45
C VAL A 36 -9.79 2.48 12.07
N ARG A 37 -8.68 1.78 12.00
CA ARG A 37 -7.89 1.52 10.79
C ARG A 37 -7.45 0.07 10.80
N SER A 38 -6.99 -0.42 9.66
CA SER A 38 -6.64 -1.80 9.38
C SER A 38 -5.13 -1.95 9.11
N PRO A 39 -4.59 -3.17 8.94
CA PRO A 39 -3.26 -3.37 8.36
C PRO A 39 -3.18 -2.97 6.87
N CYS A 40 -4.30 -2.71 6.19
CA CYS A 40 -4.34 -2.39 4.76
C CYS A 40 -4.19 -0.89 4.50
N PRO A 41 -3.07 -0.42 3.90
CA PRO A 41 -2.87 1.01 3.61
C PRO A 41 -3.89 1.57 2.62
N MET A 42 -4.45 0.74 1.72
CA MET A 42 -5.47 1.20 0.76
C MET A 42 -6.78 1.54 1.44
N LEU A 43 -7.31 0.64 2.28
CA LEU A 43 -8.56 0.90 3.01
C LEU A 43 -8.41 2.09 3.94
N ASN A 44 -7.26 2.21 4.61
CA ASN A 44 -6.95 3.34 5.47
C ASN A 44 -6.89 4.65 4.68
N SER A 45 -6.28 4.64 3.49
CA SER A 45 -6.25 5.80 2.59
C SER A 45 -7.65 6.23 2.17
N LEU A 46 -8.51 5.28 1.80
CA LEU A 46 -9.89 5.58 1.42
C LEU A 46 -10.69 6.16 2.60
N ALA A 47 -10.51 5.64 3.81
CA ALA A 47 -11.13 6.20 5.01
C ALA A 47 -10.60 7.61 5.33
N ASN A 48 -9.28 7.83 5.26
CA ASN A 48 -8.65 9.14 5.48
C ASN A 48 -9.09 10.20 4.46
N HIS A 49 -9.44 9.78 3.24
CA HIS A 49 -10.03 10.63 2.21
C HIS A 49 -11.56 10.78 2.32
N ALA A 50 -12.19 10.20 3.34
CA ALA A 50 -13.65 10.12 3.50
C ALA A 50 -14.38 9.51 2.29
N LEU A 51 -13.69 8.66 1.52
CA LEU A 51 -14.26 7.85 0.44
C LEU A 51 -14.93 6.58 1.00
N LEU A 52 -14.39 6.07 2.09
CA LEU A 52 -15.11 5.20 3.04
C LEU A 52 -15.53 6.04 4.25
N PRO A 53 -16.46 5.56 5.10
CA PRO A 53 -16.71 6.17 6.40
C PRO A 53 -15.39 6.47 7.10
N HIS A 54 -15.13 7.75 7.39
CA HIS A 54 -13.84 8.18 7.94
C HIS A 54 -13.54 7.53 9.30
N SER A 55 -14.60 7.16 10.04
CA SER A 55 -14.52 6.36 11.26
C SER A 55 -13.95 4.96 11.07
N GLY A 56 -13.90 4.43 9.85
CA GLY A 56 -13.49 3.07 9.55
C GLY A 56 -14.52 2.01 9.97
N ARG A 57 -15.77 2.40 10.24
CA ARG A 57 -16.83 1.52 10.75
C ARG A 57 -17.95 1.28 9.74
N ASN A 58 -18.68 0.18 9.92
CA ASN A 58 -19.88 -0.18 9.15
C ASN A 58 -19.63 -0.26 7.63
N ILE A 59 -18.52 -0.87 7.23
CA ILE A 59 -18.13 -1.03 5.83
C ILE A 59 -18.86 -2.22 5.22
N THR A 60 -19.69 -1.98 4.22
CA THR A 60 -20.50 -3.02 3.56
C THR A 60 -19.89 -3.45 2.22
N VAL A 61 -20.28 -4.63 1.75
CA VAL A 61 -19.86 -5.15 0.43
C VAL A 61 -20.24 -4.19 -0.72
N PRO A 62 -21.49 -3.68 -0.84
CA PRO A 62 -21.84 -2.74 -1.91
C PRO A 62 -21.04 -1.43 -1.86
N LEU A 63 -20.72 -0.94 -0.66
CA LEU A 63 -19.89 0.25 -0.48
C LEU A 63 -18.48 0.03 -1.04
N ILE A 64 -17.83 -1.10 -0.68
CA ILE A 64 -16.50 -1.43 -1.20
C ILE A 64 -16.53 -1.54 -2.72
N ILE A 65 -17.50 -2.27 -3.31
CA ILE A 65 -17.63 -2.39 -4.77
C ILE A 65 -17.68 -1.01 -5.43
N SER A 66 -18.54 -0.12 -4.91
CA SER A 66 -18.71 1.24 -5.44
C SER A 66 -17.42 2.07 -5.35
N VAL A 67 -16.79 2.10 -4.17
CA VAL A 67 -15.59 2.92 -3.91
C VAL A 67 -14.37 2.38 -4.68
N PHE A 68 -14.17 1.07 -4.69
CA PHE A 68 -13.08 0.42 -5.41
C PHE A 68 -13.21 0.65 -6.92
N ASN A 69 -14.41 0.55 -7.48
CA ASN A 69 -14.60 0.82 -8.89
C ASN A 69 -14.40 2.30 -9.23
N SER A 70 -15.06 3.20 -8.50
CA SER A 70 -15.06 4.65 -8.78
C SER A 70 -13.71 5.33 -8.50
N THR A 71 -12.92 4.84 -7.54
CA THR A 71 -11.66 5.46 -7.14
C THR A 71 -10.43 4.75 -7.69
N LEU A 72 -10.48 3.41 -7.75
CA LEU A 72 -9.30 2.56 -7.96
C LEU A 72 -9.35 1.77 -9.27
N ASN A 73 -10.50 1.80 -9.97
CA ASN A 73 -10.77 1.00 -11.15
C ASN A 73 -10.59 -0.50 -10.92
N ILE A 74 -10.97 -1.00 -9.75
CA ILE A 74 -10.99 -2.44 -9.44
C ILE A 74 -12.31 -3.04 -9.91
N SER A 75 -12.26 -4.28 -10.42
CA SER A 75 -13.44 -5.00 -10.88
C SER A 75 -14.41 -5.32 -9.74
N PRO A 76 -15.74 -5.33 -9.99
CA PRO A 76 -16.73 -5.68 -8.96
C PRO A 76 -16.52 -7.05 -8.34
N GLU A 77 -15.96 -8.01 -9.08
CA GLU A 77 -15.69 -9.37 -8.62
C GLU A 77 -14.55 -9.39 -7.59
N LEU A 78 -13.45 -8.68 -7.87
CA LEU A 78 -12.33 -8.59 -6.94
C LEU A 78 -12.72 -7.79 -5.68
N ALA A 79 -13.41 -6.66 -5.86
CA ALA A 79 -13.97 -5.91 -4.74
C ALA A 79 -14.98 -6.76 -3.93
N SER A 80 -15.77 -7.55 -4.66
CA SER A 80 -16.60 -8.68 -4.23
C SER A 80 -15.97 -9.50 -3.13
N PHE A 81 -14.93 -10.18 -3.57
CA PHE A 81 -14.13 -11.13 -2.82
C PHE A 81 -13.46 -10.47 -1.61
N THR A 82 -12.79 -9.33 -1.80
CA THR A 82 -12.10 -8.62 -0.71
C THR A 82 -13.07 -8.18 0.38
N ALA A 83 -14.23 -7.61 0.01
CA ALA A 83 -15.20 -7.15 1.00
C ALA A 83 -15.86 -8.31 1.74
N SER A 84 -16.14 -9.42 1.05
CA SER A 84 -16.72 -10.63 1.65
C SER A 84 -15.76 -11.28 2.64
N ALA A 85 -14.45 -11.27 2.32
CA ALA A 85 -13.42 -11.71 3.25
C ALA A 85 -13.39 -10.81 4.50
N GLY A 86 -13.51 -9.48 4.35
CA GLY A 86 -13.61 -8.56 5.49
C GLY A 86 -14.85 -8.83 6.37
N VAL A 87 -16.03 -9.00 5.77
CA VAL A 87 -17.26 -9.36 6.52
C VAL A 87 -17.08 -10.67 7.28
N SER A 88 -16.40 -11.67 6.69
CA SER A 88 -16.18 -12.96 7.36
C SER A 88 -15.29 -12.88 8.61
N LEU A 89 -14.51 -11.80 8.75
CA LEU A 89 -13.66 -11.54 9.93
C LEU A 89 -14.35 -10.67 10.97
N SER A 90 -15.52 -10.10 10.66
CA SER A 90 -16.26 -9.32 11.64
C SER A 90 -16.72 -10.17 12.83
N SER A 91 -16.84 -9.54 13.99
CA SER A 91 -17.39 -10.18 15.20
C SER A 91 -18.82 -10.71 15.02
N ASP A 92 -19.62 -10.08 14.15
CA ASP A 92 -20.95 -10.55 13.75
C ASP A 92 -21.15 -10.41 12.22
N PRO A 93 -20.71 -11.43 11.44
CA PRO A 93 -20.84 -11.39 9.98
C PRO A 93 -22.29 -11.32 9.49
N SER A 94 -23.28 -11.67 10.32
CA SER A 94 -24.70 -11.63 9.95
C SER A 94 -25.22 -10.21 9.71
N LEU A 95 -24.51 -9.20 10.23
CA LEU A 95 -24.84 -7.79 10.03
C LEU A 95 -24.43 -7.28 8.63
N GLY A 96 -23.64 -8.04 7.87
CA GLY A 96 -23.28 -7.71 6.50
C GLY A 96 -22.30 -6.54 6.35
N PHE A 97 -21.62 -6.15 7.43
CA PHE A 97 -20.56 -5.15 7.43
C PHE A 97 -19.38 -5.61 8.29
N PHE A 98 -18.24 -4.92 8.15
CA PHE A 98 -17.09 -5.04 9.02
C PHE A 98 -16.57 -3.65 9.41
N ASN A 99 -15.77 -3.58 10.46
CA ASN A 99 -14.95 -2.42 10.81
C ASN A 99 -13.51 -2.67 10.36
N LEU A 100 -12.74 -1.61 10.11
CA LEU A 100 -11.37 -1.77 9.59
C LEU A 100 -10.46 -2.55 10.55
N ASP A 101 -10.66 -2.41 11.87
CA ASP A 101 -9.93 -3.14 12.91
C ASP A 101 -10.33 -4.62 13.03
N ASP A 102 -11.46 -5.05 12.42
CA ASP A 102 -11.78 -6.49 12.31
C ASP A 102 -10.73 -7.24 11.45
N LEU A 103 -9.94 -6.51 10.65
CA LEU A 103 -8.91 -7.06 9.76
C LEU A 103 -7.56 -7.28 10.45
N ASP A 104 -7.40 -6.86 11.72
CA ASP A 104 -6.15 -6.96 12.48
C ASP A 104 -5.83 -8.40 12.91
N LYS A 105 -6.80 -9.31 12.79
CA LYS A 105 -6.71 -10.70 13.24
C LYS A 105 -5.55 -11.45 12.58
N HIS A 106 -4.64 -11.94 13.40
CA HIS A 106 -3.42 -12.59 12.93
C HIS A 106 -3.68 -13.93 12.23
N ASN A 107 -2.93 -14.18 11.16
CA ASN A 107 -3.06 -15.36 10.29
C ASN A 107 -4.45 -15.55 9.67
N ALA A 108 -5.23 -14.47 9.56
CA ALA A 108 -6.42 -14.42 8.72
C ALA A 108 -6.05 -13.86 7.34
N ILE A 109 -6.34 -12.58 7.11
CA ILE A 109 -5.78 -11.82 5.97
C ILE A 109 -4.42 -11.24 6.36
N GLU A 110 -4.31 -10.74 7.60
CA GLU A 110 -3.04 -10.29 8.18
C GLU A 110 -2.04 -11.45 8.29
N HIS A 111 -0.78 -11.17 7.99
CA HIS A 111 0.30 -12.15 8.06
C HIS A 111 1.69 -11.53 8.26
N ASP A 112 2.61 -12.37 8.76
CA ASP A 112 4.03 -12.04 8.93
C ASP A 112 4.72 -11.62 7.63
N ALA A 113 5.90 -10.99 7.78
CA ALA A 113 6.71 -10.44 6.69
C ALA A 113 5.98 -9.36 5.87
N SER A 114 5.12 -8.60 6.54
CA SER A 114 4.44 -7.43 6.00
C SER A 114 5.44 -6.36 5.53
N LEU A 115 5.06 -5.59 4.50
CA LEU A 115 5.95 -4.56 3.92
C LEU A 115 6.19 -3.38 4.86
N SER A 116 5.24 -3.09 5.74
CA SER A 116 5.21 -1.87 6.57
C SER A 116 4.64 -2.07 7.98
N ARG A 117 4.27 -3.29 8.38
CA ARG A 117 3.70 -3.65 9.69
C ARG A 117 4.67 -4.54 10.45
N LEU A 118 4.55 -4.60 11.77
CA LEU A 118 5.32 -5.56 12.55
C LEU A 118 4.68 -6.95 12.42
N ASP A 119 5.50 -7.99 12.37
CA ASP A 119 5.02 -9.34 12.69
C ASP A 119 4.46 -9.33 14.13
N LEU A 120 3.42 -10.13 14.39
CA LEU A 120 2.73 -10.17 15.67
C LEU A 120 3.69 -10.39 16.85
N PHE A 121 4.71 -11.24 16.65
CA PHE A 121 5.77 -11.50 17.62
C PHE A 121 6.51 -10.24 18.07
N PHE A 122 6.85 -9.33 17.15
CA PHE A 122 7.54 -8.07 17.50
C PHE A 122 6.60 -7.01 18.08
N ALA A 123 5.29 -7.26 18.02
CA ALA A 123 4.26 -6.43 18.61
C ALA A 123 3.76 -7.01 19.94
N ASP A 124 4.60 -7.72 20.70
CA ASP A 124 4.28 -8.48 21.93
C ASP A 124 2.87 -9.11 21.90
N HIS A 125 2.52 -9.72 20.76
CA HIS A 125 1.24 -10.38 20.54
C HIS A 125 -0.01 -9.51 20.63
N ASP A 126 0.13 -8.20 20.42
CA ASP A 126 -0.96 -7.22 20.30
C ASP A 126 -1.26 -6.95 18.82
N GLU A 127 -2.40 -7.47 18.34
CA GLU A 127 -2.88 -7.34 16.95
C GLU A 127 -3.07 -5.87 16.54
N ALA A 128 -3.65 -5.05 17.42
CA ALA A 128 -3.89 -3.63 17.15
C ALA A 128 -2.58 -2.83 17.06
N ARG A 129 -1.52 -3.28 17.75
CA ARG A 129 -0.17 -2.73 17.57
C ARG A 129 0.48 -3.26 16.29
N ALA A 130 0.33 -4.54 15.97
CA ALA A 130 0.88 -5.16 14.76
C ALA A 130 0.33 -4.51 13.48
N ALA A 131 -0.96 -4.19 13.46
CA ALA A 131 -1.67 -3.60 12.32
C ALA A 131 -1.23 -2.16 11.96
N LYS A 132 -0.61 -1.44 12.90
CA LYS A 132 -0.19 -0.05 12.69
C LYS A 132 1.03 0.05 11.77
N PHE A 133 1.08 1.14 10.98
CA PHE A 133 2.26 1.48 10.21
C PHE A 133 3.50 1.55 11.11
N ASN A 134 4.54 0.80 10.74
CA ASN A 134 5.81 0.76 11.42
C ASN A 134 6.91 1.29 10.50
N TYR A 135 7.39 2.51 10.79
CA TYR A 135 8.41 3.17 9.97
C TYR A 135 9.72 2.37 9.85
N PRO A 136 10.29 1.75 10.91
CA PRO A 136 11.46 0.87 10.74
C PRO A 136 11.26 -0.28 9.76
N THR A 137 10.14 -1.01 9.82
CA THR A 137 9.82 -2.08 8.88
C THR A 137 9.66 -1.56 7.46
N PHE A 138 8.88 -0.48 7.27
CA PHE A 138 8.73 0.17 5.98
C PHE A 138 10.07 0.64 5.41
N LYS A 139 10.89 1.33 6.21
CA LYS A 139 12.20 1.84 5.80
C LYS A 139 13.13 0.72 5.35
N ARG A 140 13.15 -0.42 6.04
CA ARG A 140 13.94 -1.60 5.66
C ARG A 140 13.56 -2.06 4.25
N TRP A 141 12.28 -2.22 3.96
CA TRP A 141 11.79 -2.58 2.63
C TRP A 141 12.01 -1.48 1.59
N PHE A 142 11.58 -0.26 1.86
CA PHE A 142 11.60 0.85 0.91
C PHE A 142 13.01 1.29 0.53
N SER A 143 14.02 1.02 1.37
CA SER A 143 15.43 1.32 1.07
C SER A 143 15.99 0.56 -0.15
N ASN A 144 15.35 -0.53 -0.56
CA ASN A 144 15.71 -1.29 -1.77
C ASN A 144 15.51 -0.48 -3.06
N PHE A 145 14.74 0.62 -3.02
CA PHE A 145 14.47 1.48 -4.18
C PHE A 145 15.32 2.77 -4.18
N ARG A 146 16.44 2.79 -3.43
CA ARG A 146 17.38 3.92 -3.43
C ARG A 146 17.91 4.16 -4.85
N GLY A 147 17.94 5.42 -5.28
CA GLY A 147 18.38 5.81 -6.63
C GLY A 147 17.34 5.59 -7.75
N GLN A 148 16.25 4.87 -7.50
CA GLN A 148 15.21 4.65 -8.50
C GLN A 148 14.14 5.77 -8.48
N ALA A 149 13.66 6.18 -9.65
CA ALA A 149 12.46 7.04 -9.76
C ALA A 149 11.16 6.22 -9.81
N PHE A 150 11.26 5.02 -10.38
CA PHE A 150 10.16 4.07 -10.53
C PHE A 150 10.57 2.73 -9.92
N VAL A 151 9.63 2.05 -9.27
CA VAL A 151 9.83 0.70 -8.77
C VAL A 151 9.71 -0.27 -9.94
N ASP A 152 10.74 -1.08 -10.18
CA ASP A 152 10.72 -2.17 -11.15
C ASP A 152 10.32 -3.51 -10.49
N ILE A 153 9.97 -4.51 -11.32
CA ILE A 153 9.46 -5.80 -10.83
C ILE A 153 10.53 -6.55 -10.05
N GLU A 154 11.77 -6.54 -10.54
CA GLU A 154 12.90 -7.26 -9.97
C GLU A 154 13.22 -6.74 -8.56
N SER A 155 13.32 -5.42 -8.39
CA SER A 155 13.52 -4.79 -7.08
C SER A 155 12.33 -4.99 -6.16
N ALA A 156 11.09 -4.95 -6.67
CA ALA A 156 9.89 -5.22 -5.86
C ALA A 156 9.86 -6.66 -5.33
N ALA A 157 10.20 -7.63 -6.18
CA ALA A 157 10.32 -9.05 -5.85
C ALA A 157 11.39 -9.29 -4.78
N MET A 158 12.60 -8.78 -5.02
CA MET A 158 13.71 -8.92 -4.08
C MET A 158 13.46 -8.22 -2.75
N ALA A 159 12.85 -7.02 -2.76
CA ALA A 159 12.51 -6.30 -1.54
C ALA A 159 11.45 -7.03 -0.71
N ARG A 160 10.44 -7.63 -1.35
CA ARG A 160 9.44 -8.49 -0.70
C ARG A 160 10.10 -9.70 -0.06
N PHE A 161 10.93 -10.41 -0.80
CA PHE A 161 11.65 -11.56 -0.28
C PHE A 161 12.62 -11.19 0.85
N GLY A 162 13.22 -10.01 0.81
CA GLY A 162 14.01 -9.47 1.91
C GLY A 162 13.24 -9.36 3.23
N GLN A 163 11.94 -9.04 3.21
CA GLN A 163 11.09 -9.07 4.42
C GLN A 163 10.91 -10.49 4.94
N VAL A 164 10.65 -11.44 4.03
CA VAL A 164 10.51 -12.88 4.37
C VAL A 164 11.77 -13.41 5.04
N LEU A 165 12.94 -13.11 4.46
CA LEU A 165 14.24 -13.52 5.02
C LEU A 165 14.50 -12.86 6.38
N PHE A 166 14.12 -11.58 6.54
CA PHE A 166 14.24 -10.90 7.82
C PHE A 166 13.39 -11.57 8.91
N SER A 167 12.10 -11.77 8.64
CA SER A 167 11.19 -12.40 9.60
C SER A 167 11.61 -13.83 9.91
N ARG A 168 11.95 -14.65 8.89
CA ARG A 168 12.45 -16.02 9.09
C ARG A 168 13.67 -16.10 10.01
N LYS A 169 14.54 -15.09 9.97
CA LYS A 169 15.77 -15.05 10.78
C LYS A 169 15.53 -14.56 12.21
N HIS A 170 14.57 -13.67 12.43
CA HIS A 170 14.45 -12.92 13.69
C HIS A 170 13.14 -13.18 14.46
N ASN A 171 12.12 -13.74 13.81
CA ASN A 171 10.85 -14.12 14.43
C ASN A 171 10.85 -15.65 14.65
N PRO A 172 10.98 -16.13 15.89
CA PRO A 172 10.98 -17.57 16.19
C PRO A 172 9.60 -18.23 15.98
N GLU A 173 8.54 -17.43 15.84
CA GLU A 173 7.15 -17.87 15.61
C GLU A 173 6.72 -17.61 14.15
N PHE A 174 7.68 -17.36 13.25
CA PHE A 174 7.42 -16.96 11.88
C PHE A 174 6.55 -17.97 11.13
N THR A 175 5.41 -17.48 10.59
CA THR A 175 4.49 -18.25 9.77
C THR A 175 4.60 -17.84 8.31
N TYR A 176 5.01 -18.76 7.44
CA TYR A 176 5.10 -18.50 6.00
C TYR A 176 4.91 -19.77 5.16
N GLY A 177 3.66 -20.03 4.78
CA GLY A 177 3.28 -21.09 3.86
C GLY A 177 2.89 -20.57 2.47
N GLU A 178 2.22 -21.41 1.67
CA GLU A 178 1.78 -21.02 0.33
C GLU A 178 0.75 -19.87 0.36
N VAL A 179 -0.09 -19.82 1.40
CA VAL A 179 -1.09 -18.77 1.58
C VAL A 179 -0.41 -17.41 1.80
N GLN A 180 0.51 -17.30 2.78
CA GLN A 180 1.24 -16.06 3.05
C GLN A 180 2.13 -15.65 1.87
N ARG A 181 2.75 -16.61 1.19
CA ARG A 181 3.52 -16.34 -0.03
C ARG A 181 2.65 -15.72 -1.13
N MET A 182 1.50 -16.32 -1.40
CA MET A 182 0.57 -15.81 -2.41
C MET A 182 -0.01 -14.46 -2.03
N ALA A 183 -0.45 -14.29 -0.78
CA ALA A 183 -0.91 -13.01 -0.24
C ALA A 183 0.17 -11.94 -0.41
N GLY A 184 1.43 -12.31 -0.16
CA GLY A 184 2.52 -11.40 -0.37
C GLY A 184 2.71 -10.95 -1.82
N TYR A 185 2.76 -11.88 -2.78
CA TYR A 185 2.86 -11.45 -4.18
C TYR A 185 1.63 -10.63 -4.62
N LEU A 186 0.44 -10.96 -4.13
CA LEU A 186 -0.79 -10.24 -4.40
C LEU A 186 -0.71 -8.78 -3.95
N GLU A 187 -0.30 -8.54 -2.70
CA GLU A 187 -0.16 -7.19 -2.13
C GLU A 187 0.92 -6.36 -2.83
N THR A 188 2.02 -7.01 -3.20
CA THR A 188 3.07 -6.35 -4.00
C THR A 188 2.49 -5.93 -5.35
N ALA A 189 1.73 -6.81 -6.01
CA ALA A 189 1.07 -6.50 -7.27
C ALA A 189 0.01 -5.39 -7.14
N LEU A 190 -0.69 -5.30 -6.00
CA LEU A 190 -1.66 -4.23 -5.73
C LEU A 190 -0.99 -2.87 -5.75
N TYR A 191 -0.01 -2.59 -4.87
CA TYR A 191 0.61 -1.27 -4.89
C TYR A 191 1.34 -1.00 -6.20
N PHE A 192 1.94 -2.02 -6.82
CA PHE A 192 2.68 -1.88 -8.07
C PHE A 192 1.78 -1.42 -9.21
N ASN A 193 0.60 -2.03 -9.38
CA ASN A 193 -0.32 -1.64 -10.44
C ASN A 193 -1.15 -0.40 -10.12
N MET A 194 -1.28 -0.04 -8.84
CA MET A 194 -2.14 1.07 -8.42
C MET A 194 -1.37 2.38 -8.28
N MET A 195 -0.13 2.36 -7.78
CA MET A 195 0.68 3.56 -7.56
C MET A 195 1.46 3.97 -8.82
N VAL A 196 0.76 4.01 -9.95
CA VAL A 196 1.35 4.25 -11.28
C VAL A 196 1.22 5.70 -11.75
N ASP A 197 2.15 6.13 -12.59
CA ASP A 197 2.00 7.37 -13.36
C ASP A 197 1.06 7.20 -14.56
N LYS A 198 0.87 8.27 -15.34
CA LYS A 198 0.03 8.25 -16.55
C LYS A 198 0.50 7.28 -17.65
N PHE A 199 1.70 6.70 -17.51
CA PHE A 199 2.26 5.71 -18.43
C PHE A 199 2.23 4.30 -17.84
N GLY A 200 1.60 4.10 -16.68
CA GLY A 200 1.51 2.79 -16.03
C GLY A 200 2.77 2.36 -15.29
N ARG A 201 3.71 3.28 -15.00
CA ARG A 201 4.95 2.96 -14.26
C ARG A 201 4.78 3.26 -12.78
N THR A 202 5.11 2.31 -11.92
CA THR A 202 5.03 2.44 -10.46
C THR A 202 5.95 3.55 -9.97
N LYS A 203 5.40 4.71 -9.57
CA LYS A 203 6.21 5.85 -9.16
C LYS A 203 6.59 5.71 -7.70
N LYS A 204 7.90 5.73 -7.41
CA LYS A 204 8.41 5.52 -6.05
C LYS A 204 7.84 6.51 -5.03
N ASP A 205 7.66 7.78 -5.42
CA ASP A 205 7.10 8.81 -4.55
C ASP A 205 5.63 8.54 -4.20
N PHE A 206 4.85 7.97 -5.14
CA PHE A 206 3.47 7.59 -4.86
C PHE A 206 3.40 6.46 -3.85
N VAL A 207 4.28 5.45 -4.01
CA VAL A 207 4.41 4.36 -3.04
C VAL A 207 4.78 4.88 -1.65
N LYS A 208 5.71 5.84 -1.57
CA LYS A 208 6.11 6.45 -0.29
C LYS A 208 4.93 7.11 0.42
N VAL A 209 4.25 8.03 -0.26
CA VAL A 209 3.08 8.75 0.28
C VAL A 209 2.00 7.76 0.69
N PHE A 210 1.71 6.79 -0.16
CA PHE A 210 0.68 5.79 0.08
C PHE A 210 0.89 5.01 1.37
N PHE A 211 2.13 4.56 1.64
CA PHE A 211 2.42 3.78 2.84
C PHE A 211 2.66 4.65 4.08
N GLU A 212 3.43 5.73 3.98
CA GLU A 212 3.79 6.57 5.15
C GLU A 212 2.64 7.43 5.65
N GLU A 213 1.78 7.91 4.74
CA GLU A 213 0.71 8.85 5.08
C GLU A 213 -0.68 8.19 5.00
N GLU A 214 -0.78 6.97 4.47
CA GLU A 214 -2.06 6.32 4.15
C GLU A 214 -2.96 7.34 3.44
N ARG A 215 -2.44 7.84 2.32
CA ARG A 215 -3.01 8.89 1.49
C ARG A 215 -2.89 8.50 0.02
N LEU A 216 -3.95 8.73 -0.74
CA LEU A 216 -3.87 8.66 -2.19
C LEU A 216 -3.07 9.90 -2.70
N PRO A 217 -2.02 9.71 -3.52
CA PRO A 217 -1.08 10.79 -3.87
C PRO A 217 -1.61 11.78 -4.92
N PHE A 218 -2.85 12.27 -4.74
CA PHE A 218 -3.51 13.20 -5.65
C PHE A 218 -2.74 14.50 -5.83
N ALA A 219 -2.15 15.03 -4.75
CA ALA A 219 -1.34 16.25 -4.78
C ALA A 219 -0.05 16.06 -5.59
N GLU A 220 0.49 14.84 -5.59
CA GLU A 220 1.68 14.45 -6.34
C GLU A 220 1.37 14.08 -7.81
N GLY A 221 0.08 14.15 -8.19
CA GLY A 221 -0.41 13.93 -9.56
C GLY A 221 -0.91 12.52 -9.84
N TRP A 222 -1.09 11.69 -8.81
CA TRP A 222 -1.76 10.40 -8.97
C TRP A 222 -3.22 10.60 -9.41
N LYS A 223 -3.69 9.69 -10.24
CA LYS A 223 -5.06 9.62 -10.72
C LYS A 223 -5.54 8.18 -10.64
N ARG A 224 -6.85 7.99 -10.57
CA ARG A 224 -7.48 6.69 -10.75
C ARG A 224 -6.87 5.98 -11.97
N PRO A 225 -6.38 4.73 -11.83
CA PRO A 225 -5.83 3.97 -12.96
C PRO A 225 -6.82 3.82 -14.12
N GLU A 226 -6.36 3.96 -15.36
CA GLU A 226 -7.22 3.81 -16.55
C GLU A 226 -7.49 2.34 -16.88
N LYS A 227 -6.51 1.46 -16.64
CA LYS A 227 -6.65 0.02 -16.84
C LYS A 227 -7.49 -0.58 -15.71
N LEU A 228 -8.51 -1.35 -16.08
CA LEU A 228 -9.29 -2.12 -15.13
C LEU A 228 -8.38 -3.11 -14.39
N PHE A 229 -8.41 -3.07 -13.07
CA PHE A 229 -7.70 -4.01 -12.22
C PHE A 229 -8.60 -5.21 -11.93
N GLU A 230 -8.35 -6.28 -12.67
CA GLU A 230 -9.09 -7.54 -12.66
C GLU A 230 -8.17 -8.72 -12.35
N GLY A 231 -8.75 -9.88 -12.02
CA GLY A 231 -7.99 -11.06 -11.56
C GLY A 231 -6.88 -11.54 -12.50
N PHE A 232 -7.03 -11.35 -13.82
CA PHE A 232 -5.99 -11.73 -14.79
C PHE A 232 -4.77 -10.80 -14.75
N ALA A 233 -4.97 -9.48 -14.65
CA ALA A 233 -3.88 -8.51 -14.53
C ALA A 233 -3.07 -8.70 -13.25
N LEU A 234 -3.74 -9.11 -12.18
CA LEU A 234 -3.13 -9.50 -10.91
C LEU A 234 -2.26 -10.75 -11.08
N THR A 235 -2.75 -11.77 -11.79
CA THR A 235 -2.02 -13.03 -12.04
C THR A 235 -0.70 -12.82 -12.81
N ASP A 236 -0.67 -11.97 -13.85
CA ASP A 236 0.56 -11.69 -14.62
C ASP A 236 1.65 -11.02 -13.76
N THR A 237 1.28 -10.04 -12.95
CA THR A 237 2.23 -9.36 -12.06
C THR A 237 2.73 -10.32 -10.98
N VAL A 238 1.84 -11.09 -10.37
CA VAL A 238 2.18 -12.13 -9.39
C VAL A 238 3.16 -13.16 -9.97
N LEU A 239 2.91 -13.62 -11.20
CA LEU A 239 3.81 -14.56 -11.88
C LEU A 239 5.20 -13.96 -12.10
N LYS A 240 5.27 -12.71 -12.59
CA LYS A 240 6.56 -12.03 -12.80
C LYS A 240 7.32 -11.83 -11.50
N LEU A 241 6.64 -11.45 -10.42
CA LEU A 241 7.24 -11.33 -9.09
C LEU A 241 7.77 -12.68 -8.61
N ALA A 242 7.00 -13.75 -8.75
CA ALA A 242 7.42 -15.10 -8.35
C ALA A 242 8.63 -15.59 -9.14
N LEU A 243 8.66 -15.37 -10.46
CA LEU A 243 9.79 -15.74 -11.33
C LEU A 243 11.05 -14.92 -11.03
N ALA A 244 10.91 -13.67 -10.61
CA ALA A 244 12.02 -12.80 -10.23
C ALA A 244 12.51 -13.06 -8.79
N THR A 245 11.79 -13.85 -8.00
CA THR A 245 12.15 -14.13 -6.60
C THR A 245 12.93 -15.45 -6.51
N PRO A 246 14.13 -15.48 -5.90
CA PRO A 246 14.92 -16.69 -5.73
C PRO A 246 14.41 -17.55 -4.55
N GLU A 247 13.09 -17.70 -4.41
CA GLU A 247 12.48 -18.52 -3.39
C GLU A 247 12.29 -19.95 -3.92
N LYS A 248 12.95 -20.92 -3.28
CA LYS A 248 12.76 -22.34 -3.63
C LYS A 248 11.32 -22.75 -3.29
N THR A 249 10.52 -23.13 -4.29
CA THR A 249 9.18 -23.67 -4.05
C THR A 249 9.28 -25.14 -3.68
N ILE A 250 8.37 -25.63 -2.83
CA ILE A 250 8.30 -27.08 -2.46
C ILE A 250 8.20 -27.98 -3.72
N SER A 251 7.72 -27.44 -4.85
CA SER A 251 7.62 -28.12 -6.14
C SER A 251 8.94 -28.29 -6.91
N THR A 252 10.05 -27.65 -6.54
CA THR A 252 11.34 -27.84 -7.24
C THR A 252 12.13 -29.07 -6.78
N GLY A 253 11.55 -29.94 -5.95
CA GLY A 253 12.03 -31.32 -5.75
C GLY A 253 13.41 -31.48 -5.10
N GLU A 254 14.13 -30.40 -4.81
CA GLU A 254 15.38 -30.46 -4.08
C GLU A 254 15.11 -30.28 -2.59
N LYS A 255 15.21 -31.39 -1.84
CA LYS A 255 15.50 -31.32 -0.40
C LYS A 255 16.78 -30.52 -0.23
N VAL A 256 16.71 -29.34 0.35
CA VAL A 256 17.91 -28.60 0.77
C VAL A 256 17.68 -27.97 2.13
N GLU A 257 18.11 -28.69 3.16
CA GLU A 257 18.74 -28.06 4.32
C GLU A 257 19.97 -27.27 3.85
N ALA A 258 20.22 -26.14 4.53
CA ALA A 258 21.36 -25.22 4.38
C ALA A 258 21.29 -24.20 3.23
N ASP A 259 21.07 -22.94 3.62
CA ASP A 259 22.01 -21.84 3.40
C ASP A 259 21.47 -20.53 4.01
N ALA A 260 21.38 -20.49 5.33
CA ALA A 260 21.07 -19.27 6.09
C ALA A 260 22.32 -18.38 6.30
N ASN A 261 23.48 -18.75 5.74
CA ASN A 261 24.79 -18.15 6.06
C ASN A 261 25.44 -17.37 4.91
N ASN A 262 24.71 -17.04 3.84
CA ASN A 262 25.29 -16.21 2.78
C ASN A 262 25.26 -14.72 3.18
N GLU A 263 26.27 -14.28 3.94
CA GLU A 263 26.39 -12.91 4.45
C GLU A 263 26.50 -11.85 3.34
N GLY A 264 26.75 -12.24 2.08
CA GLY A 264 26.87 -11.33 0.95
C GLY A 264 25.61 -10.52 0.58
N PHE A 265 24.42 -11.00 0.94
CA PHE A 265 23.16 -10.30 0.61
C PHE A 265 22.78 -9.20 1.62
N LEU A 266 23.23 -9.31 2.87
CA LEU A 266 22.90 -8.37 3.94
C LEU A 266 23.82 -7.13 3.98
N HIS A 267 24.98 -7.19 3.32
CA HIS A 267 25.97 -6.11 3.31
C HIS A 267 25.57 -4.88 2.46
N GLY A 268 24.45 -4.94 1.73
CA GLY A 268 23.86 -3.78 1.06
C GLY A 268 23.00 -2.88 1.96
N LEU A 269 22.73 -3.30 3.20
CA LEU A 269 21.95 -2.55 4.18
C LEU A 269 22.86 -1.68 5.05
N ASP A 270 22.56 -0.38 5.03
CA ASP A 270 23.17 0.71 5.80
C ASP A 270 23.62 0.29 7.23
N PRO A 271 24.87 0.58 7.67
CA PRO A 271 25.38 0.22 9.00
C PRO A 271 24.56 0.78 10.19
N ALA A 272 23.60 1.67 9.94
CA ALA A 272 22.75 2.31 10.94
C ALA A 272 21.81 1.36 11.72
N PHE A 273 21.78 0.06 11.42
CA PHE A 273 20.93 -0.94 12.10
C PHE A 273 21.69 -1.87 13.07
N ARG A 274 22.88 -1.50 13.53
CA ARG A 274 23.44 -2.11 14.75
C ARG A 274 22.58 -1.71 15.94
N VAL A 275 21.67 -2.59 16.34
CA VAL A 275 20.90 -2.47 17.58
C VAL A 275 21.89 -2.21 18.71
N GLN A 276 21.73 -1.06 19.38
CA GLN A 276 22.37 -0.81 20.66
C GLN A 276 21.86 -1.88 21.63
N LYS A 277 22.73 -2.84 21.99
CA LYS A 277 22.54 -3.62 23.21
C LYS A 277 22.46 -2.61 24.36
N SER A 278 21.31 -2.52 25.01
CA SER A 278 21.20 -1.83 26.29
C SER A 278 22.15 -2.51 27.27
N ALA A 279 23.14 -1.76 27.75
CA ALA A 279 23.90 -2.13 28.92
C ALA A 279 23.04 -1.85 30.17
N ASN A 280 22.56 -2.92 30.79
CA ASN A 280 22.46 -3.19 32.24
C ASN A 280 21.46 -4.32 32.48
#